data_AF-A0A7L2NH23-F1
#
_entry.id   AF-A0A7L2NH23-F1
#
_cell.length_a   1.000
_cell.length_b   1.000
_cell.length_c   1.000
_cell.angle_alpha   90.00
_cell.angle_beta   90.00
_cell.angle_gamma   90.00
#
_symmetry.space_group_name_H-M   'P 1'
#
loop_
_entity.id
_entity.type
_entity.pdbx_description
1 polymer ?
#
loop_
_entity_poly.entity_id
_entity_poly.type
_entity_poly.pdbx_seq_one_letter_code
_entity_poly.pdbx_strand_id
1 'polypeptide(L)'
;LLKEVFLRSFFSSQFFASASPAEGHQNATVDFAQLSVTRNKIMTAQYECYQKIMQDPIHKKEGPYCNRTWDGWLCWSDVAAGTVSVQRCPDYFQDFNPSEKVTKICDPNGNWFRHPESNRTWTNYTQCNIYTHEKVKTALNLYYLAIIGHGLSIASLLISLGIFFYFKSLSCQRITLHKNLFFSFVCNSVVTIISLTAIANNQELVATNPVSCKVSQFIYLYLMGCNYFWMLCEGIYLHTLIVVAVFAEKQHLMWYYLLGWGM
;
A
#
# COMPACT_ATOMS: atom_id res chain seq x y z
N LEU A 1 -12.24 12.81 -48.49
CA LEU A 1 -10.80 12.80 -48.11
C LEU A 1 -10.47 13.48 -46.77
N LEU A 2 -11.34 14.32 -46.16
CA LEU A 2 -11.09 14.90 -44.83
C LEU A 2 -11.89 14.26 -43.66
N LYS A 3 -12.75 13.28 -43.93
CA LYS A 3 -13.51 12.53 -42.90
C LYS A 3 -12.96 11.13 -42.59
N GLU A 4 -12.02 10.63 -43.40
CA GLU A 4 -11.44 9.27 -43.29
C GLU A 4 -10.13 9.22 -42.47
N VAL A 5 -9.48 10.37 -42.23
CA VAL A 5 -8.23 10.45 -41.44
C VAL A 5 -8.51 10.54 -39.94
N PHE A 6 -9.69 11.03 -39.55
CA PHE A 6 -10.05 11.25 -38.14
C PHE A 6 -10.47 9.95 -37.41
N LEU A 7 -10.93 8.92 -38.14
CA LEU A 7 -11.33 7.63 -37.55
C LEU A 7 -10.16 6.64 -37.37
N ARG A 8 -9.05 6.83 -38.10
CA ARG A 8 -7.88 5.92 -38.04
C ARG A 8 -6.82 6.29 -37.01
N SER A 9 -6.86 7.51 -36.47
CA SER A 9 -5.93 7.95 -35.40
C SER A 9 -6.41 7.60 -34.00
N PHE A 10 -7.71 7.32 -33.82
CA PHE A 10 -8.28 6.91 -32.53
C PHE A 10 -8.15 5.42 -32.21
N PHE A 11 -7.69 4.60 -33.16
CA PHE A 11 -7.64 3.13 -33.03
C PHE A 11 -6.23 2.53 -32.87
N SER A 12 -5.17 3.35 -32.77
CA SER A 12 -3.79 2.85 -32.82
C SER A 12 -3.00 2.93 -31.51
N SER A 13 -3.62 3.27 -30.37
CA SER A 13 -2.90 3.32 -29.09
C SER A 13 -3.67 2.56 -27.99
N GLN A 14 -3.21 1.34 -27.73
CA GLN A 14 -3.38 0.58 -26.48
C GLN A 14 -4.77 0.03 -26.15
N PHE A 15 -5.16 -1.03 -26.85
CA PHE A 15 -5.89 -2.15 -26.24
C PHE A 15 -5.57 -3.45 -27.00
N PHE A 16 -4.28 -3.84 -27.00
CA PHE A 16 -3.95 -5.25 -27.12
C PHE A 16 -3.92 -5.82 -25.70
N ALA A 17 -5.09 -6.29 -25.25
CA ALA A 17 -5.15 -7.39 -24.31
C ALA A 17 -4.63 -8.63 -25.04
N SER A 18 -3.31 -8.74 -25.19
CA SER A 18 -2.68 -10.03 -25.40
C SER A 18 -2.78 -10.77 -24.08
N ALA A 19 -3.79 -11.63 -23.96
CA ALA A 19 -3.78 -12.73 -23.01
C ALA A 19 -2.50 -13.55 -23.28
N SER A 20 -1.46 -13.25 -22.51
CA SER A 20 -0.24 -14.02 -22.50
C SER A 20 -0.47 -15.22 -21.57
N PRO A 21 -0.18 -16.47 -21.96
CA PRO A 21 -0.36 -17.65 -21.11
C PRO A 21 0.75 -17.75 -20.03
N ALA A 22 1.07 -16.65 -19.35
CA ALA A 22 2.10 -16.55 -18.31
C ALA A 22 1.53 -16.37 -16.88
N GLU A 23 0.19 -16.24 -16.72
CA GLU A 23 -0.46 -16.06 -15.41
C GLU A 23 -0.45 -17.33 -14.53
N GLY A 24 -0.25 -18.52 -15.11
CA GLY A 24 -0.22 -19.77 -14.37
C GLY A 24 1.08 -20.05 -13.62
N HIS A 25 2.21 -19.49 -14.07
CA HIS A 25 3.52 -19.80 -13.50
C HIS A 25 3.94 -18.79 -12.42
N GLN A 26 3.59 -17.50 -12.56
CA GLN A 26 3.90 -16.46 -11.57
C GLN A 26 3.02 -16.55 -10.31
N ASN A 27 1.72 -16.85 -10.45
CA ASN A 27 0.83 -17.01 -9.29
C ASN A 27 1.22 -18.23 -8.43
N ALA A 28 1.70 -19.31 -9.06
CA ALA A 28 2.17 -20.49 -8.34
C ALA A 28 3.50 -20.25 -7.59
N THR A 29 4.43 -19.49 -8.17
CA THR A 29 5.70 -19.17 -7.50
C THR A 29 5.53 -18.18 -6.36
N VAL A 30 4.64 -17.19 -6.49
CA VAL A 30 4.34 -16.22 -5.42
C VAL A 30 3.63 -16.89 -4.25
N ASP A 31 2.63 -17.75 -4.51
CA ASP A 31 1.93 -18.52 -3.47
C ASP A 31 2.90 -19.48 -2.74
N PHE A 32 3.82 -20.12 -3.48
CA PHE A 32 4.83 -20.99 -2.90
C PHE A 32 5.87 -20.25 -2.05
N ALA A 33 6.37 -19.09 -2.52
CA ALA A 33 7.31 -18.26 -1.78
C ALA A 33 6.66 -17.72 -0.49
N GLN A 34 5.41 -17.25 -0.57
CA GLN A 34 4.68 -16.75 0.57
C GLN A 34 4.37 -17.85 1.60
N LEU A 35 3.93 -19.02 1.14
CA LEU A 35 3.73 -20.19 1.99
C LEU A 35 5.03 -20.61 2.70
N SER A 36 6.19 -20.46 2.04
CA SER A 36 7.48 -20.72 2.65
C SER A 36 7.84 -19.72 3.76
N VAL A 37 7.55 -18.43 3.56
CA VAL A 37 7.78 -17.37 4.57
C VAL A 37 6.85 -17.55 5.77
N THR A 38 5.56 -17.78 5.54
CA THR A 38 4.58 -18.07 6.59
C THR A 38 4.99 -19.29 7.41
N ARG A 39 5.42 -20.37 6.74
CA ARG A 39 5.92 -21.57 7.43
C ARG A 39 7.13 -21.26 8.29
N ASN A 40 8.11 -20.51 7.78
CA ASN A 40 9.30 -20.14 8.54
C ASN A 40 8.94 -19.32 9.78
N LYS A 41 8.06 -18.32 9.66
CA LYS A 41 7.59 -17.53 10.82
C LYS A 41 6.88 -18.40 11.87
N ILE A 42 6.01 -19.33 11.46
CA ILE A 42 5.32 -20.25 12.38
C ILE A 42 6.33 -21.14 13.11
N MET A 43 7.34 -21.67 12.41
CA MET A 43 8.39 -22.49 13.01
C MET A 43 9.21 -21.70 14.04
N THR A 44 9.56 -20.44 13.75
CA THR A 44 10.25 -19.55 14.69
C THR A 44 9.39 -19.28 15.93
N ALA A 45 8.11 -18.92 15.74
CA ALA A 45 7.19 -18.65 16.84
C ALA A 45 6.96 -19.88 17.73
N GLN A 46 6.91 -21.06 17.11
CA GLN A 46 6.83 -22.33 17.83
C GLN A 46 8.09 -22.57 18.68
N TYR A 47 9.27 -22.38 18.10
CA TYR A 47 10.53 -22.53 18.82
C TYR A 47 10.63 -21.58 20.01
N GLU A 48 10.33 -20.30 19.82
CA GLU A 48 10.30 -19.29 20.90
C GLU A 48 9.31 -19.66 22.01
N CYS A 49 8.15 -20.22 21.64
CA CYS A 49 7.19 -20.69 22.63
C CYS A 49 7.75 -21.83 23.48
N TYR A 50 8.35 -22.86 22.86
CA TYR A 50 8.93 -23.97 23.61
C TYR A 50 10.09 -23.51 24.49
N GLN A 51 10.90 -22.56 24.03
CA GLN A 51 11.93 -21.96 24.89
C GLN A 51 11.33 -21.28 26.13
N LYS A 52 10.27 -20.47 25.96
CA LYS A 52 9.56 -19.85 27.09
C LYS A 52 8.96 -20.89 28.03
N ILE A 53 8.34 -21.94 27.49
CA ILE A 53 7.76 -23.02 28.28
C ILE A 53 8.82 -23.69 29.17
N MET A 54 10.04 -23.89 28.66
CA MET A 54 11.15 -24.50 29.40
C MET A 54 11.86 -23.55 30.37
N GLN A 55 11.95 -22.26 30.05
CA GLN A 55 12.71 -21.27 30.83
C GLN A 55 11.88 -20.61 31.94
N ASP A 56 10.60 -20.35 31.68
CA ASP A 56 9.76 -19.61 32.63
C ASP A 56 9.50 -20.45 33.88
N PRO A 57 9.59 -19.87 35.09
CA PRO A 57 9.38 -20.61 36.33
C PRO A 57 7.95 -21.17 36.38
N ILE A 58 7.79 -22.31 37.06
CA ILE A 58 6.49 -22.93 37.30
C ILE A 58 5.58 -21.93 38.01
N HIS A 59 4.31 -21.85 37.58
CA HIS A 59 3.30 -20.97 38.16
C HIS A 59 3.18 -21.22 39.68
N LYS A 60 3.43 -20.17 40.48
CA LYS A 60 3.44 -20.25 41.96
C LYS A 60 2.14 -19.82 42.64
N LYS A 61 1.07 -19.50 41.89
CA LYS A 61 -0.19 -19.08 42.52
C LYS A 61 -0.99 -20.30 42.98
N GLU A 62 -1.63 -20.17 44.14
CA GLU A 62 -2.53 -21.17 44.69
C GLU A 62 -3.87 -21.17 43.92
N GLY A 63 -4.31 -22.35 43.47
CA GLY A 63 -5.60 -22.55 42.79
C GLY A 63 -5.48 -23.32 41.47
N PRO A 64 -6.62 -23.77 40.88
CA PRO A 64 -6.62 -24.39 39.56
C PRO A 64 -6.23 -23.36 38.49
N TYR A 65 -5.37 -23.77 37.56
CA TYR A 65 -4.92 -22.95 36.44
C TYR A 65 -4.73 -23.82 35.21
N CYS A 66 -4.83 -23.21 34.03
CA CYS A 66 -4.48 -23.86 32.78
C CYS A 66 -2.99 -23.69 32.51
N ASN A 67 -2.30 -24.80 32.28
CA ASN A 67 -0.88 -24.82 31.94
C ASN A 67 -0.61 -24.09 30.63
N ARG A 68 0.59 -23.52 30.51
CA ARG A 68 1.12 -22.98 29.26
C ARG A 68 1.14 -24.02 28.12
N THR A 69 0.79 -23.62 26.90
CA THR A 69 0.72 -24.50 25.72
C THR A 69 0.98 -23.74 24.44
N TRP A 70 1.50 -24.45 23.44
CA TRP A 70 1.37 -24.08 22.04
C TRP A 70 0.05 -24.62 21.49
N ASP A 71 -0.74 -23.80 20.82
CA ASP A 71 -2.02 -24.23 20.22
C ASP A 71 -1.93 -24.52 18.71
N GLY A 72 -0.74 -24.37 18.13
CA GLY A 72 -0.49 -24.50 16.70
C GLY A 72 -0.02 -23.20 16.06
N TRP A 73 -0.47 -22.04 16.55
CA TRP A 73 -0.16 -20.72 15.98
C TRP A 73 0.36 -19.71 17.00
N LEU A 74 -0.06 -19.81 18.26
CA LEU A 74 0.33 -18.89 19.33
C LEU A 74 0.73 -19.62 20.61
N CYS A 75 1.58 -18.94 21.38
CA CYS A 75 2.04 -19.39 22.67
C CYS A 75 1.12 -18.86 23.77
N TRP A 76 0.51 -19.76 24.53
CA TRP A 76 -0.36 -19.42 25.65
C TRP A 76 0.38 -19.63 26.96
N SER A 77 0.44 -18.59 27.80
CA SER A 77 1.02 -18.66 29.15
C SER A 77 0.07 -19.30 30.16
N ASP A 78 0.54 -19.50 31.39
CA ASP A 78 -0.30 -19.99 32.48
C ASP A 78 -1.38 -18.96 32.85
N VAL A 79 -2.62 -19.43 32.98
CA VAL A 79 -3.79 -18.57 33.18
C VAL A 79 -4.69 -19.18 34.26
N ALA A 80 -5.22 -18.35 35.16
CA ALA A 80 -6.07 -18.81 36.25
C ALA A 80 -7.37 -19.45 35.72
N ALA A 81 -7.87 -20.48 36.40
CA ALA A 81 -9.12 -21.12 36.04
C ALA A 81 -10.30 -20.15 36.03
N GLY A 82 -11.23 -20.36 35.09
CA GLY A 82 -12.41 -19.50 34.90
C GLY A 82 -12.12 -18.15 34.25
N THR A 83 -10.90 -17.94 33.73
CA THR A 83 -10.54 -16.68 33.04
C THR A 83 -10.37 -16.88 31.54
N VAL A 84 -10.60 -15.81 30.78
CA VAL A 84 -10.42 -15.78 29.32
C VAL A 84 -9.08 -15.12 29.02
N SER A 85 -8.20 -15.87 28.38
CA SER A 85 -6.92 -15.35 27.88
C SER A 85 -7.12 -14.70 26.51
N VAL A 86 -6.49 -13.56 26.30
CA VAL A 86 -6.65 -12.76 25.08
C VAL A 86 -5.28 -12.35 24.56
N GLN A 87 -5.04 -12.56 23.27
CA GLN A 87 -3.83 -12.12 22.57
C GLN A 87 -4.22 -11.45 21.24
N ARG A 88 -3.24 -10.83 20.57
CA ARG A 88 -3.44 -10.30 19.21
C ARG A 88 -3.30 -11.43 18.19
N CYS A 89 -3.97 -11.29 17.05
CA CYS A 89 -3.84 -12.23 15.94
C CYS A 89 -2.40 -12.24 15.39
N PRO A 90 -1.86 -13.40 14.97
CA PRO A 90 -0.53 -13.49 14.39
C PRO A 90 -0.46 -12.80 13.02
N ASP A 91 0.72 -12.27 12.67
CA ASP A 91 1.00 -11.59 11.39
C ASP A 91 1.54 -12.56 10.31
N TYR A 92 1.36 -13.86 10.50
CA TYR A 92 1.90 -14.91 9.62
C TYR A 92 0.98 -15.17 8.42
N PHE A 93 -0.31 -14.90 8.56
CA PHE A 93 -1.34 -15.11 7.55
C PHE A 93 -1.77 -13.77 6.96
N GLN A 94 -1.95 -13.69 5.64
CA GLN A 94 -2.39 -12.46 4.97
C GLN A 94 -3.85 -12.12 5.26
N ASP A 95 -4.64 -13.16 5.47
CA ASP A 95 -6.07 -13.14 5.73
C ASP A 95 -6.38 -12.82 7.20
N PHE A 96 -5.36 -12.70 8.06
CA PHE A 96 -5.52 -12.30 9.45
C PHE A 96 -5.23 -10.82 9.65
N ASN A 97 -6.06 -10.15 10.45
CA ASN A 97 -5.84 -8.78 10.88
C ASN A 97 -5.11 -8.77 12.24
N PRO A 98 -3.82 -8.37 12.33
CA PRO A 98 -3.05 -8.39 13.58
C PRO A 98 -3.56 -7.41 14.66
N SER A 99 -4.45 -6.49 14.29
CA SER A 99 -5.09 -5.59 15.25
C SER A 99 -6.24 -6.24 16.02
N GLU A 100 -6.79 -7.35 15.49
CA GLU A 100 -7.86 -8.10 16.13
C GLU A 100 -7.32 -9.02 17.23
N LYS A 101 -8.25 -9.56 18.00
CA LYS A 101 -7.94 -10.36 19.18
C LYS A 101 -8.40 -11.80 19.01
N VAL A 102 -7.54 -12.71 19.45
CA VAL A 102 -7.82 -14.12 19.61
C VAL A 102 -8.12 -14.40 21.08
N THR A 103 -9.09 -15.28 21.36
CA THR A 103 -9.46 -15.64 22.72
C THR A 103 -9.34 -17.15 22.98
N LYS A 104 -8.84 -17.50 24.15
CA LYS A 104 -8.76 -18.88 24.63
C LYS A 104 -9.27 -18.96 26.05
N ILE A 105 -10.19 -19.88 26.31
CA ILE A 105 -10.93 -19.95 27.57
C ILE A 105 -10.32 -21.04 28.45
N CYS A 106 -10.01 -20.68 29.70
CA CYS A 106 -9.62 -21.64 30.72
C CYS A 106 -10.85 -21.97 31.58
N ASP A 107 -11.27 -23.23 31.59
CA ASP A 107 -12.44 -23.66 32.36
C ASP A 107 -12.17 -23.55 33.87
N PRO A 108 -13.21 -23.42 34.71
CA PRO A 108 -13.07 -23.39 36.18
C PRO A 108 -12.36 -24.62 36.76
N ASN A 109 -12.34 -25.73 36.03
CA ASN A 109 -11.70 -26.97 36.42
C ASN A 109 -10.17 -26.98 36.14
N GLY A 110 -9.59 -25.89 35.63
CA GLY A 110 -8.16 -25.82 35.30
C GLY A 110 -7.77 -26.51 33.99
N ASN A 111 -8.75 -26.78 33.11
CA ASN A 111 -8.51 -27.35 31.79
C ASN A 111 -8.82 -26.32 30.70
N TRP A 112 -8.08 -26.37 29.60
CA TRP A 112 -8.41 -25.53 28.45
C TRP A 112 -9.73 -25.98 27.83
N PHE A 113 -10.57 -25.01 27.46
CA PHE A 113 -11.86 -25.26 26.84
C PHE A 113 -11.73 -26.17 25.62
N ARG A 114 -12.62 -27.18 25.54
CA ARG A 114 -12.68 -28.14 24.44
C ARG A 114 -13.91 -27.87 23.60
N HIS A 115 -13.75 -27.86 22.27
CA HIS A 115 -14.86 -27.66 21.36
C HIS A 115 -15.90 -28.79 21.50
N PRO A 116 -17.21 -28.48 21.56
CA PRO A 116 -18.25 -29.47 21.80
C PRO A 116 -18.32 -30.55 20.71
N GLU A 117 -18.05 -30.19 19.45
CA GLU A 117 -18.14 -31.14 18.33
C GLU A 117 -16.87 -31.98 18.11
N SER A 118 -15.69 -31.42 18.34
CA SER A 118 -14.41 -32.07 18.01
C SER A 118 -13.67 -32.61 19.23
N ASN A 119 -14.13 -32.25 20.44
CA ASN A 119 -13.52 -32.60 21.72
C ASN A 119 -12.01 -32.30 21.81
N ARG A 120 -11.54 -31.33 21.03
CA ARG A 120 -10.16 -30.82 21.02
C ARG A 120 -10.11 -29.47 21.70
N THR A 121 -8.96 -29.16 22.31
CA THR A 121 -8.68 -27.83 22.84
C THR A 121 -8.90 -26.80 21.75
N TRP A 122 -9.65 -25.75 22.06
CA TRP A 122 -10.10 -24.78 21.07
C TRP A 122 -9.69 -23.35 21.43
N THR A 123 -9.34 -22.60 20.40
CA THR A 123 -9.00 -21.19 20.45
C THR A 123 -9.85 -20.48 19.40
N ASN A 124 -10.48 -19.35 19.77
CA ASN A 124 -11.34 -18.59 18.88
C ASN A 124 -10.52 -17.62 18.02
N TYR A 125 -10.27 -18.00 16.76
CA TYR A 125 -9.62 -17.16 15.76
C TYR A 125 -10.60 -16.46 14.80
N THR A 126 -11.93 -16.59 14.99
CA THR A 126 -12.92 -16.06 14.04
C THR A 126 -12.72 -14.57 13.83
N GLN A 127 -12.49 -13.80 14.90
CA GLN A 127 -12.27 -12.35 14.84
C GLN A 127 -11.08 -11.95 13.95
N CYS A 128 -10.07 -12.81 13.80
CA CYS A 128 -8.89 -12.50 13.00
C CYS A 128 -9.20 -12.32 11.51
N ASN A 129 -10.26 -12.93 10.98
CA ASN A 129 -10.59 -12.92 9.54
C ASN A 129 -11.91 -12.19 9.19
N ILE A 130 -12.69 -11.70 10.17
CA ILE A 130 -14.03 -11.12 9.91
C ILE A 130 -13.98 -9.93 8.95
N TYR A 131 -13.01 -9.02 9.13
CA TYR A 131 -12.94 -7.78 8.35
C TYR A 131 -11.99 -7.85 7.16
N THR A 132 -11.26 -8.95 6.99
CA THR A 132 -10.20 -9.01 5.98
C THR A 132 -10.78 -9.02 4.57
N HIS A 133 -11.86 -9.76 4.35
CA HIS A 133 -12.51 -9.83 3.04
C HIS A 133 -13.06 -8.47 2.57
N GLU A 134 -13.72 -7.73 3.47
CA GLU A 134 -14.21 -6.38 3.17
C GLU A 134 -13.05 -5.40 2.91
N LYS A 135 -11.99 -5.43 3.73
CA LYS A 135 -10.81 -4.58 3.56
C LYS A 135 -10.11 -4.82 2.22
N VAL A 136 -9.94 -6.09 1.82
CA VAL A 136 -9.32 -6.47 0.54
C VAL A 136 -10.19 -5.96 -0.62
N LYS A 137 -11.51 -6.14 -0.56
CA LYS A 137 -12.43 -5.64 -1.58
C LYS A 137 -12.37 -4.11 -1.71
N THR A 138 -12.38 -3.39 -0.59
CA THR A 138 -12.25 -1.93 -0.60
C THR A 138 -10.89 -1.49 -1.16
N ALA A 139 -9.80 -2.14 -0.76
CA ALA A 139 -8.46 -1.83 -1.26
C ALA A 139 -8.34 -2.04 -2.78
N LEU A 140 -8.87 -3.15 -3.31
CA LEU A 140 -8.91 -3.41 -4.74
C LEU A 140 -9.76 -2.38 -5.49
N ASN A 141 -10.92 -2.02 -4.97
CA ASN A 141 -11.76 -0.99 -5.57
C ASN A 141 -11.04 0.37 -5.63
N LEU A 142 -10.39 0.78 -4.53
CA LEU A 142 -9.59 2.01 -4.49
C LEU A 142 -8.41 1.96 -5.47
N TYR A 143 -7.76 0.81 -5.60
CA TYR A 143 -6.67 0.60 -6.56
C TYR A 143 -7.13 0.80 -8.01
N TYR A 144 -8.25 0.18 -8.42
CA TYR A 144 -8.79 0.38 -9.77
C TYR A 144 -9.22 1.82 -10.02
N LEU A 145 -9.88 2.46 -9.06
CA LEU A 145 -10.26 3.87 -9.16
C LEU A 145 -9.04 4.78 -9.30
N ALA A 146 -7.96 4.52 -8.56
CA ALA A 146 -6.71 5.26 -8.66
C ALA A 146 -6.07 5.10 -10.04
N ILE A 147 -5.98 3.88 -10.57
CA ILE A 147 -5.40 3.62 -11.90
C ILE A 147 -6.19 4.34 -12.99
N ILE A 148 -7.51 4.20 -13.00
CA ILE A 148 -8.36 4.85 -14.01
C ILE A 148 -8.26 6.38 -13.87
N GLY A 149 -8.31 6.91 -12.64
CA GLY A 149 -8.21 8.34 -12.36
C GLY A 149 -6.89 8.94 -12.84
N HIS A 150 -5.75 8.34 -12.47
CA HIS A 150 -4.44 8.81 -12.92
C HIS A 150 -4.24 8.62 -14.44
N GLY A 151 -4.77 7.55 -15.04
CA GLY A 151 -4.73 7.35 -16.48
C GLY A 151 -5.48 8.43 -17.26
N LEU A 152 -6.71 8.75 -16.85
CA LEU A 152 -7.51 9.83 -17.45
C LEU A 152 -6.85 11.20 -17.25
N SER A 153 -6.29 11.45 -16.07
CA SER A 153 -5.55 12.68 -15.77
C SER A 153 -4.36 12.85 -16.72
N ILE A 154 -3.51 11.83 -16.86
CA ILE A 154 -2.37 11.84 -17.77
C ILE A 154 -2.82 12.13 -19.21
N ALA A 155 -3.85 11.45 -19.71
CA ALA A 155 -4.35 11.68 -21.06
C ALA A 155 -4.77 13.14 -21.29
N SER A 156 -5.53 13.73 -20.36
CA SER A 156 -5.97 15.12 -20.45
C SER A 156 -4.82 16.13 -20.37
N LEU A 157 -3.86 15.89 -19.47
CA LEU A 157 -2.69 16.75 -19.27
C LEU A 157 -1.75 16.72 -20.48
N LEU A 158 -1.55 15.55 -21.08
CA LEU A 158 -0.74 15.41 -22.30
C LEU A 158 -1.36 16.15 -23.48
N ILE A 159 -2.68 16.08 -23.66
CA ILE A 159 -3.39 16.85 -24.69
C ILE A 159 -3.20 18.35 -24.45
N SER A 160 -3.38 18.81 -23.21
CA SER A 160 -3.21 20.23 -22.85
C SER A 160 -1.79 20.73 -23.07
N LEU A 161 -0.79 19.97 -22.63
CA LEU A 161 0.63 20.26 -22.90
C LEU A 161 0.91 20.31 -24.41
N GLY A 162 0.38 19.35 -25.17
CA GLY A 162 0.50 19.30 -26.63
C GLY A 162 -0.01 20.57 -27.31
N ILE A 163 -1.19 21.06 -26.92
CA ILE A 163 -1.76 22.32 -27.42
C ILE A 163 -0.85 23.51 -27.10
N PHE A 164 -0.36 23.61 -25.86
CA PHE A 164 0.51 24.71 -25.44
C PHE A 164 1.93 24.67 -26.03
N PHE A 165 2.42 23.49 -26.42
CA PHE A 165 3.67 23.35 -27.17
C PHE A 165 3.47 23.66 -28.66
N TYR A 166 2.35 23.24 -29.24
CA TYR A 166 2.02 23.49 -30.66
C TYR A 166 1.78 24.98 -30.94
N PHE A 167 0.93 25.65 -30.14
CA PHE A 167 0.65 27.07 -30.30
C PHE A 167 1.67 27.93 -29.54
N LYS A 168 2.89 28.02 -30.09
CA LYS A 168 3.95 28.89 -29.55
C LYS A 168 3.53 30.37 -29.43
N SER A 169 2.56 30.79 -30.24
CA SER A 169 1.94 32.12 -30.22
C SER A 169 1.29 32.48 -28.86
N LEU A 170 0.78 31.48 -28.12
CA LEU A 170 0.12 31.69 -26.82
C LEU A 170 1.11 31.65 -25.64
N SER A 171 2.40 31.43 -25.89
CA SER A 171 3.40 31.17 -24.84
C SER A 171 3.85 32.46 -24.16
N CYS A 172 3.07 32.93 -23.18
CA CYS A 172 3.44 33.98 -22.23
C CYS A 172 4.09 33.39 -20.96
N GLN A 173 4.65 34.25 -20.10
CA GLN A 173 5.19 33.93 -18.78
C GLN A 173 4.30 32.99 -17.94
N ARG A 174 2.99 33.30 -17.88
CA ARG A 174 1.99 32.49 -17.15
C ARG A 174 1.89 31.07 -17.71
N ILE A 175 1.87 30.94 -19.03
CA ILE A 175 1.72 29.65 -19.71
C ILE A 175 2.97 28.79 -19.52
N THR A 176 4.16 29.39 -19.46
CA THR A 176 5.39 28.67 -19.09
C THR A 176 5.30 28.06 -17.68
N LEU A 177 4.72 28.78 -16.71
CA LEU A 177 4.51 28.24 -15.36
C LEU A 177 3.49 27.07 -15.36
N HIS A 178 2.39 27.22 -16.11
CA HIS A 178 1.38 26.16 -16.24
C HIS A 178 1.95 24.91 -16.93
N LYS A 179 2.86 25.07 -17.91
CA LYS A 179 3.56 23.95 -18.55
C LYS A 179 4.37 23.13 -17.54
N ASN A 180 5.12 23.77 -16.64
CA ASN A 180 5.88 23.06 -15.62
C ASN A 180 4.98 22.39 -14.58
N LEU A 181 3.89 23.05 -14.19
CA LEU A 181 2.89 22.48 -13.30
C LEU A 181 2.27 21.20 -13.89
N PHE A 182 1.82 21.26 -15.14
CA PHE A 182 1.24 20.10 -15.82
C PHE A 182 2.26 18.98 -16.01
N PHE A 183 3.52 19.32 -16.30
CA PHE A 183 4.60 18.35 -16.33
C PHE A 183 4.83 17.69 -14.96
N SER A 184 4.78 18.45 -13.86
CA SER A 184 4.88 17.89 -12.50
C SER A 184 3.73 16.91 -12.20
N PHE A 185 2.51 17.22 -12.64
CA PHE A 185 1.35 16.32 -12.48
C PHE A 185 1.49 15.04 -13.28
N VAL A 186 2.04 15.12 -14.51
CA VAL A 186 2.32 13.94 -15.34
C VAL A 186 3.38 13.06 -14.65
N CYS A 187 4.51 13.63 -14.23
CA CYS A 187 5.56 12.88 -13.52
C CYS A 187 5.04 12.24 -12.22
N ASN A 188 4.29 12.99 -11.41
CA ASN A 188 3.71 12.48 -10.17
C ASN A 188 2.71 11.34 -10.44
N SER A 189 1.84 11.49 -11.44
CA SER A 189 0.87 10.44 -11.80
C SER A 189 1.55 9.18 -12.33
N VAL A 190 2.58 9.31 -13.17
CA VAL A 190 3.36 8.17 -13.69
C VAL A 190 4.07 7.43 -12.56
N VAL A 191 4.76 8.15 -11.67
CA VAL A 191 5.46 7.49 -10.55
C VAL A 191 4.50 6.91 -9.51
N THR A 192 3.32 7.50 -9.32
CA THR A 192 2.26 6.91 -8.51
C THR A 192 1.78 5.59 -9.10
N ILE A 193 1.52 5.52 -10.41
CA ILE A 193 1.13 4.27 -11.08
C ILE A 193 2.25 3.22 -10.97
N ILE A 194 3.51 3.58 -11.23
CA ILE A 194 4.64 2.67 -11.11
C ILE A 194 4.78 2.15 -9.67
N SER A 195 4.64 3.01 -8.67
CA SER A 195 4.75 2.62 -7.26
C SER A 195 3.60 1.73 -6.83
N LEU A 196 2.36 2.06 -7.20
CA LEU A 196 1.18 1.25 -6.90
C LEU A 196 1.26 -0.14 -7.55
N THR A 197 1.65 -0.21 -8.83
CA THR A 197 1.80 -1.49 -9.55
C THR A 197 2.98 -2.29 -9.02
N ALA A 198 4.09 -1.66 -8.66
CA ALA A 198 5.24 -2.35 -8.08
C ALA A 198 4.91 -2.99 -6.71
N ILE A 199 4.19 -2.26 -5.84
CA ILE A 199 3.75 -2.75 -4.53
C ILE A 199 2.70 -3.85 -4.67
N ALA A 200 1.72 -3.68 -5.56
CA ALA A 200 0.65 -4.65 -5.75
C ALA A 200 1.12 -5.95 -6.42
N ASN A 201 2.05 -5.86 -7.38
CA ASN A 201 2.46 -7.01 -8.19
C ASN A 201 3.65 -7.78 -7.62
N ASN A 202 4.52 -7.16 -6.82
CA ASN A 202 5.77 -7.81 -6.41
C ASN A 202 6.09 -7.66 -4.91
N GLN A 203 5.33 -8.37 -4.05
CA GLN A 203 5.69 -8.54 -2.64
C GLN A 203 7.09 -9.17 -2.46
N GLU A 204 7.56 -9.96 -3.42
CA GLU A 204 8.89 -10.58 -3.43
C GLU A 204 10.02 -9.59 -3.77
N LEU A 205 9.77 -8.58 -4.64
CA LEU A 205 10.80 -7.58 -4.97
C LEU A 205 11.17 -6.71 -3.74
N VAL A 206 10.19 -6.47 -2.86
CA VAL A 206 10.40 -5.76 -1.60
C VAL A 206 11.33 -6.55 -0.67
N ALA A 207 11.26 -7.89 -0.71
CA ALA A 207 12.12 -8.76 0.07
C ALA A 207 13.53 -8.93 -0.55
N THR A 208 13.61 -8.97 -1.88
CA THR A 208 14.85 -9.33 -2.60
C THR A 208 15.76 -8.14 -2.91
N ASN A 209 15.22 -6.93 -3.12
CA ASN A 209 16.01 -5.74 -3.50
C ASN A 209 15.64 -4.48 -2.69
N PRO A 210 16.05 -4.38 -1.42
CA PRO A 210 15.66 -3.29 -0.54
C PRO A 210 16.17 -1.92 -1.00
N VAL A 211 17.27 -1.86 -1.76
CA VAL A 211 17.85 -0.59 -2.25
C VAL A 211 16.98 0.03 -3.35
N SER A 212 16.58 -0.76 -4.35
CA SER A 212 15.73 -0.27 -5.45
C SER A 212 14.36 0.20 -4.94
N CYS A 213 13.76 -0.54 -4.00
CA CYS A 213 12.51 -0.15 -3.35
C CYS A 213 12.67 1.18 -2.57
N LYS A 214 13.75 1.34 -1.80
CA LYS A 214 14.02 2.60 -1.06
C LYS A 214 14.21 3.79 -1.98
N VAL A 215 14.96 3.62 -3.08
CA VAL A 215 15.18 4.68 -4.07
C VAL A 215 13.86 5.04 -4.78
N SER A 216 13.07 4.05 -5.19
CA SER A 216 11.75 4.28 -5.80
C SER A 216 10.82 5.05 -4.86
N GLN A 217 10.77 4.66 -3.58
CA GLN A 217 10.00 5.35 -2.55
C GLN A 217 10.45 6.80 -2.36
N PHE A 218 11.77 7.05 -2.37
CA PHE A 218 12.32 8.39 -2.28
C PHE A 218 11.91 9.25 -3.48
N ILE A 219 11.99 8.70 -4.70
CA ILE A 219 11.56 9.39 -5.94
C ILE A 219 10.06 9.71 -5.89
N TYR A 220 9.23 8.78 -5.40
CA TYR A 220 7.79 9.00 -5.23
C TYR A 220 7.50 10.17 -4.29
N LEU A 221 8.13 10.20 -3.12
CA LEU A 221 7.95 11.30 -2.15
C LEU A 221 8.46 12.63 -2.70
N TYR A 222 9.60 12.63 -3.41
CA TYR A 222 10.15 13.82 -4.04
C TYR A 222 9.21 14.38 -5.11
N LEU A 223 8.72 13.57 -6.05
CA LEU A 223 7.82 14.04 -7.10
C LEU A 223 6.45 14.47 -6.56
N MET A 224 5.97 13.84 -5.50
CA MET A 224 4.79 14.28 -4.78
C MET A 224 5.02 15.68 -4.18
N GLY A 225 6.17 15.89 -3.51
CA GLY A 225 6.60 17.19 -2.97
C GLY A 225 6.68 18.26 -4.06
N CYS A 226 7.40 17.98 -5.15
CA CYS A 226 7.50 18.87 -6.31
C CYS A 226 6.12 19.27 -6.84
N ASN A 227 5.16 18.35 -6.92
CA ASN A 227 3.80 18.67 -7.37
C ASN A 227 3.10 19.68 -6.45
N TYR A 228 3.19 19.50 -5.13
CA TYR A 228 2.65 20.46 -4.16
C TYR A 228 3.35 21.82 -4.23
N PHE A 229 4.69 21.83 -4.36
CA PHE A 229 5.44 23.09 -4.50
C PHE A 229 5.10 23.81 -5.81
N TRP A 230 4.89 23.10 -6.92
CA TRP A 230 4.46 23.73 -8.17
C TRP A 230 3.04 24.32 -8.08
N MET A 231 2.11 23.66 -7.38
CA MET A 231 0.79 24.24 -7.09
C MET A 231 0.90 25.49 -6.21
N LEU A 232 1.79 25.47 -5.22
CA LEU A 232 2.07 26.65 -4.38
C LEU A 232 2.68 27.80 -5.21
N CYS A 233 3.64 27.50 -6.08
CA CYS A 233 4.24 28.48 -7.00
C CYS A 233 3.20 29.14 -7.90
N GLU A 234 2.25 28.37 -8.43
CA GLU A 234 1.13 28.92 -9.22
C GLU A 234 0.25 29.84 -8.37
N GLY A 235 -0.10 29.42 -7.15
CA GLY A 235 -0.90 30.22 -6.21
C GLY A 235 -0.22 31.54 -5.84
N ILE A 236 1.06 31.51 -5.49
CA ILE A 236 1.86 32.70 -5.18
C ILE A 236 1.98 33.61 -6.41
N TYR A 237 2.20 33.03 -7.59
CA TYR A 237 2.27 33.80 -8.84
C TYR A 237 0.94 34.52 -9.14
N LEU A 238 -0.20 33.84 -8.98
CA LEU A 238 -1.52 34.43 -9.19
C LEU A 238 -1.84 35.51 -8.15
N HIS A 239 -1.54 35.27 -6.87
CA HIS A 239 -1.72 36.26 -5.81
C HIS A 239 -0.86 37.51 -6.03
N THR A 240 0.43 37.32 -6.33
CA THR A 240 1.36 38.42 -6.60
C THR A 240 0.88 39.23 -7.80
N LEU A 241 0.40 38.58 -8.87
CA LEU A 241 -0.09 39.24 -10.07
C LEU A 241 -1.33 40.11 -9.81
N ILE A 242 -2.28 39.64 -9.00
CA ILE A 242 -3.55 40.35 -8.75
C ILE A 242 -3.39 41.44 -7.68
N VAL A 243 -2.71 41.13 -6.57
CA VAL A 243 -2.69 41.99 -5.38
C VAL A 243 -1.49 42.94 -5.36
N VAL A 244 -0.31 42.46 -5.78
CA VAL A 244 0.97 43.16 -5.55
C VAL A 244 1.51 43.80 -6.83
N ALA A 245 1.27 43.19 -7.99
CA ALA A 245 1.92 43.54 -9.25
C ALA A 245 1.18 44.56 -10.12
N VAL A 246 0.10 45.21 -9.64
CA VAL A 246 -0.41 46.44 -10.28
C VAL A 246 0.68 47.53 -10.35
N PHE A 247 1.78 47.40 -9.60
CA PHE A 247 2.91 48.34 -9.61
C PHE A 247 4.31 47.74 -9.86
N ALA A 248 4.49 46.45 -10.19
CA ALA A 248 5.83 45.83 -10.21
C ALA A 248 6.26 45.18 -11.55
N GLU A 249 7.48 45.53 -11.96
CA GLU A 249 8.20 45.12 -13.16
C GLU A 249 8.70 43.65 -13.13
N LYS A 250 8.97 43.09 -14.32
CA LYS A 250 9.41 41.71 -14.66
C LYS A 250 9.90 40.83 -13.50
N GLN A 251 9.03 39.92 -13.03
CA GLN A 251 9.36 38.86 -12.07
C GLN A 251 10.42 37.88 -12.62
N HIS A 252 11.45 37.58 -11.82
CA HIS A 252 12.55 36.69 -12.19
C HIS A 252 12.17 35.21 -12.07
N LEU A 253 11.87 34.55 -13.22
CA LEU A 253 11.42 33.15 -13.28
C LEU A 253 12.35 32.14 -12.61
N MET A 254 13.67 32.39 -12.60
CA MET A 254 14.63 31.39 -12.10
C MET A 254 14.39 31.05 -10.62
N TRP A 255 13.91 31.99 -9.81
CA TRP A 255 13.60 31.70 -8.40
C TRP A 255 12.45 30.70 -8.25
N TYR A 256 11.42 30.81 -9.10
CA TYR A 256 10.30 29.85 -9.11
C TYR A 256 10.72 28.46 -9.59
N TYR A 257 11.65 28.37 -10.54
CA TYR A 257 12.20 27.08 -10.99
C TYR A 257 13.04 26.40 -9.91
N LEU A 258 13.88 27.16 -9.21
CA LEU A 258 14.66 26.65 -8.08
C LEU A 258 13.75 26.20 -6.92
N LEU A 259 12.65 26.92 -6.68
CA LEU A 259 11.71 26.55 -5.62
C LEU A 259 10.86 25.33 -5.99
N GLY A 260 10.44 25.20 -7.25
CA GLY A 260 9.59 24.10 -7.70
C GLY A 260 10.31 22.78 -7.96
N TRP A 261 11.60 22.79 -8.31
CA TRP A 261 12.39 21.58 -8.59
C TRP A 261 13.57 21.37 -7.64
N GLY A 262 13.96 22.37 -6.83
CA GLY A 262 15.14 22.29 -5.97
C GLY A 262 14.85 21.99 -4.51
N MET A 263 13.59 22.07 -4.08
CA MET A 263 13.10 21.69 -2.75
C MET A 263 12.37 20.36 -2.82
#